data_AF-A0A4S5ES19-F1
#
_entry.id   AF-A0A4S5ES19-F1
#
_cell.length_a   1.000
_cell.length_b   1.000
_cell.length_c   1.000
_cell.angle_alpha   90.00
_cell.angle_beta   90.00
_cell.angle_gamma   90.00
#
_symmetry.space_group_name_H-M   'P 1'
#
loop_
_entity.id
_entity.type
_entity.pdbx_description
1 polymer ?
#
loop_
_entity_poly.entity_id
_entity_poly.type
_entity_poly.pdbx_seq_one_letter_code
_entity_poly.pdbx_strand_id
1 'polypeptide(L)'
;MRGLLVIGHGSRRDEANATVRELARRLATEPRQDDDGCAGRPPHSTALPSLAGPAGPRPWGAVEAAFLEVSRPDIGEGYANLAGAGCTEIVVYPFFLFGGNHTRRDLPAALDEARERHPTTRWILSEPLGLHACVVEAVRARLDDTLRELVDAAKHPTS
;
A
#
# COMPACT_ATOMS: atom_id res chain seq x y z
N MET A 1 -5.69 18.63 -5.37
CA MET A 1 -5.52 17.31 -6.02
C MET A 1 -5.01 16.32 -4.98
N ARG A 2 -5.36 15.03 -5.08
CA ARG A 2 -4.91 14.00 -4.14
C ARG A 2 -3.65 13.30 -4.63
N GLY A 3 -2.65 13.19 -3.76
CA GLY A 3 -1.45 12.39 -3.97
C GLY A 3 -1.48 11.13 -3.10
N LEU A 4 -0.82 10.06 -3.55
CA LEU A 4 -0.59 8.86 -2.75
C LEU A 4 0.92 8.67 -2.53
N LEU A 5 1.34 8.56 -1.27
CA LEU A 5 2.71 8.24 -0.88
C LEU A 5 2.76 6.81 -0.34
N VAL A 6 3.37 5.90 -1.10
CA VAL A 6 3.55 4.49 -0.72
C VAL A 6 4.89 4.34 -0.01
N ILE A 7 4.88 3.91 1.25
CA ILE A 7 6.08 3.86 2.08
C ILE A 7 6.54 2.43 2.30
N GLY A 8 7.74 2.12 1.82
CA GLY A 8 8.47 0.89 2.16
C GLY A 8 9.49 1.11 3.28
N HIS A 9 10.03 0.01 3.82
CA HIS A 9 11.12 0.10 4.81
C HIS A 9 12.41 0.60 4.15
N GLY A 10 12.62 0.20 2.90
CA GLY A 10 13.87 0.36 2.20
C GLY A 10 14.86 -0.74 2.58
N SER A 11 15.53 -1.26 1.58
CA SER A 11 16.48 -2.37 1.71
C SER A 11 17.77 -2.04 0.98
N ARG A 12 18.86 -2.69 1.39
CA ARG A 12 20.11 -2.69 0.61
C ARG A 12 20.00 -3.56 -0.66
N ARG A 13 18.92 -4.35 -0.79
CA ARG A 13 18.62 -5.18 -1.97
C ARG A 13 17.66 -4.45 -2.89
N ASP A 14 18.11 -4.13 -4.10
CA ASP A 14 17.32 -3.36 -5.07
C ASP A 14 15.99 -4.02 -5.45
N GLU A 15 15.94 -5.35 -5.54
CA GLU A 15 14.72 -6.11 -5.85
C GLU A 15 13.57 -5.87 -4.85
N ALA A 16 13.91 -5.75 -3.56
CA ALA A 16 12.91 -5.50 -2.52
C ALA A 16 12.31 -4.09 -2.67
N ASN A 17 13.14 -3.11 -3.02
CA ASN A 17 12.70 -1.74 -3.27
C ASN A 17 11.89 -1.65 -4.57
N ALA A 18 12.24 -2.44 -5.59
CA ALA A 18 11.55 -2.50 -6.87
C ALA A 18 10.08 -2.92 -6.70
N THR A 19 9.79 -3.82 -5.75
CA THR A 19 8.41 -4.24 -5.44
C THR A 19 7.55 -3.06 -4.96
N VAL A 20 8.09 -2.17 -4.12
CA VAL A 20 7.36 -1.00 -3.61
C VAL A 20 7.12 0.03 -4.73
N ARG A 21 8.14 0.26 -5.57
CA ARG A 21 8.00 1.14 -6.75
C ARG A 21 6.99 0.60 -7.75
N GLU A 22 7.00 -0.71 -7.97
CA GLU A 22 6.07 -1.37 -8.85
C GLU A 22 4.64 -1.27 -8.32
N LEU A 23 4.44 -1.46 -7.01
CA LEU A 23 3.14 -1.22 -6.38
C LEU A 23 2.66 0.22 -6.60
N ALA A 24 3.52 1.22 -6.36
CA ALA A 24 3.19 2.62 -6.61
C ALA A 24 2.82 2.88 -8.08
N ARG A 25 3.60 2.31 -9.02
CA ARG A 25 3.32 2.40 -10.47
C ARG A 25 1.97 1.79 -10.84
N ARG A 26 1.66 0.61 -10.31
CA ARG A 26 0.37 -0.06 -10.57
C ARG A 26 -0.78 0.76 -10.00
N LEU A 27 -0.68 1.25 -8.78
CA LEU A 27 -1.70 2.15 -8.19
C LEU A 27 -1.85 3.47 -8.97
N ALA A 28 -0.78 3.95 -9.60
CA ALA A 28 -0.81 5.13 -10.45
C ALA A 28 -1.44 4.89 -11.82
N THR A 29 -1.35 3.66 -12.35
CA THR A 29 -1.66 3.37 -13.77
C THR A 29 -2.91 2.53 -13.96
N GLU A 30 -3.16 1.57 -13.08
CA GLU A 30 -4.24 0.60 -13.19
C GLU A 30 -5.56 1.18 -12.64
N PRO A 31 -6.69 0.99 -13.34
CA PRO A 31 -8.00 1.35 -12.84
C PRO A 31 -8.39 0.45 -11.65
N ARG A 32 -9.22 0.97 -10.75
CA ARG A 32 -9.76 0.17 -9.65
C ARG A 32 -10.62 -0.96 -10.25
N GLN A 33 -10.23 -2.21 -10.00
CA GLN A 33 -11.02 -3.36 -10.44
C GLN A 33 -12.23 -3.54 -9.51
N ASP A 34 -13.39 -3.78 -10.11
CA ASP A 34 -14.63 -4.15 -9.42
C ASP A 34 -14.58 -5.65 -9.09
N ASP A 35 -13.74 -6.03 -8.14
CA ASP A 35 -13.90 -7.32 -7.49
C ASP A 35 -14.45 -7.07 -6.09
N ASP A 36 -15.75 -7.36 -5.94
CA ASP A 36 -16.46 -7.50 -4.66
C ASP A 36 -15.79 -8.55 -3.73
N GLY A 37 -14.76 -9.26 -4.20
CA GLY A 37 -14.06 -10.37 -3.53
C GLY A 37 -13.25 -10.02 -2.28
N CYS A 38 -13.40 -8.82 -1.75
CA CYS A 38 -12.69 -8.35 -0.56
C CYS A 38 -13.59 -7.78 0.53
N ALA A 39 -14.87 -7.55 0.24
CA ALA A 39 -15.84 -7.06 1.19
C ALA A 39 -16.30 -8.18 2.12
N GLY A 40 -15.45 -8.55 3.09
CA GLY A 40 -15.91 -9.19 4.30
C GLY A 40 -16.85 -8.22 5.04
N ARG A 41 -18.17 -8.43 4.91
CA ARG A 41 -19.17 -7.72 5.72
C ARG A 41 -18.90 -8.06 7.21
N PRO A 42 -18.62 -7.11 8.10
CA PRO A 42 -18.56 -7.40 9.53
C PRO A 42 -19.96 -7.80 10.04
N PRO A 43 -20.12 -8.81 10.91
CA PRO A 43 -21.45 -9.26 11.33
C PRO A 43 -22.27 -8.21 12.09
N HIS A 44 -21.65 -7.14 12.62
CA HIS A 44 -22.35 -6.10 13.41
C HIS A 44 -21.74 -4.69 13.29
N SER A 45 -21.63 -4.11 12.08
CA SER A 45 -21.29 -2.68 11.96
C SER A 45 -22.32 -1.92 11.13
N THR A 46 -23.19 -1.18 11.82
CA THR A 46 -23.92 -0.04 11.26
C THR A 46 -22.96 1.14 11.14
N ALA A 47 -22.19 1.22 10.06
CA ALA A 47 -21.32 2.37 9.77
C ALA A 47 -21.38 2.73 8.29
N LEU A 48 -21.96 3.90 8.02
CA LEU A 48 -22.05 4.75 6.81
C LEU A 48 -22.26 4.08 5.43
N PRO A 49 -23.07 4.69 4.53
CA PRO A 49 -23.22 4.18 3.18
C PRO A 49 -21.85 4.07 2.49
N SER A 50 -21.64 2.90 1.90
CA SER A 50 -20.40 2.52 1.23
C SER A 50 -19.91 3.59 0.25
N LEU A 51 -18.68 4.07 0.44
CA LEU A 51 -17.94 4.75 -0.61
C LEU A 51 -17.48 3.78 -1.72
N ALA A 52 -17.94 2.52 -1.73
CA ALA A 52 -17.88 1.67 -2.92
C ALA A 52 -18.85 2.21 -3.97
N GLY A 53 -18.44 3.30 -4.61
CA GLY A 53 -18.87 3.61 -5.96
C GLY A 53 -18.24 2.61 -6.96
N PRO A 54 -18.81 2.51 -8.17
CA PRO A 54 -18.38 1.58 -9.22
C PRO A 54 -16.91 1.78 -9.62
N ALA A 55 -16.35 0.89 -10.45
CA ALA A 55 -15.07 1.08 -11.12
C ALA A 55 -15.02 2.51 -11.64
N GLY A 56 -14.16 3.29 -11.00
CA GLY A 56 -14.14 4.73 -11.13
C GLY A 56 -12.78 5.22 -11.58
N PRO A 57 -12.69 6.45 -12.08
CA PRO A 57 -11.41 7.06 -12.40
C PRO A 57 -10.48 7.00 -11.19
N ARG A 58 -9.18 6.80 -11.45
CA ARG A 58 -8.17 6.70 -10.39
C ARG A 58 -8.28 7.92 -9.47
N PRO A 59 -8.35 7.75 -8.14
CA PRO A 59 -8.52 8.87 -7.22
C PRO A 59 -7.24 9.68 -7.02
N TRP A 60 -6.12 9.26 -7.62
CA TRP A 60 -4.79 9.85 -7.47
C TRP A 60 -4.43 10.72 -8.67
N GLY A 61 -4.01 11.96 -8.39
CA GLY A 61 -3.37 12.83 -9.38
C GLY A 61 -1.89 12.56 -9.55
N ALA A 62 -1.22 12.08 -8.49
CA ALA A 62 0.15 11.58 -8.51
C ALA A 62 0.33 10.46 -7.46
N VAL A 63 1.28 9.56 -7.70
CA VAL A 63 1.66 8.50 -6.76
C VAL A 63 3.18 8.42 -6.70
N GLU A 64 3.72 8.39 -5.49
CA GLU A 64 5.17 8.32 -5.23
C GLU A 64 5.49 7.17 -4.29
N ALA A 65 6.60 6.48 -4.54
CA ALA A 65 7.17 5.51 -3.60
C ALA A 65 8.27 6.18 -2.79
N ALA A 66 8.23 6.04 -1.47
CA ALA A 66 9.26 6.54 -0.56
C ALA A 66 9.70 5.46 0.43
N PHE A 67 10.84 5.67 1.08
CA PHE A 67 11.43 4.69 1.98
C PHE A 67 11.81 5.30 3.33
N LEU A 68 11.66 4.52 4.40
CA LEU A 68 12.07 4.91 5.76
C LEU A 68 13.58 5.06 5.86
N GLU A 69 14.33 4.10 5.31
CA GLU A 69 15.78 4.07 5.41
C GLU A 69 16.42 3.53 4.11
N VAL A 70 17.73 3.74 3.97
CA VAL A 70 18.61 3.16 2.93
C VAL A 70 18.35 3.63 1.49
N SER A 71 17.10 3.74 1.08
CA SER A 71 16.68 3.95 -0.30
C SER A 71 16.07 5.33 -0.51
N ARG A 72 16.18 5.82 -1.74
CA ARG A 72 15.64 7.13 -2.16
C ARG A 72 14.44 6.93 -3.10
N PRO A 73 13.47 7.84 -3.16
CA PRO A 73 13.37 9.01 -2.30
C PRO A 73 13.04 8.61 -0.86
N ASP A 74 13.50 9.38 0.11
CA ASP A 74 12.99 9.28 1.48
C ASP A 74 11.58 9.87 1.59
N ILE A 75 11.00 9.82 2.79
CA ILE A 75 9.65 10.33 3.06
C ILE A 75 9.54 11.82 2.71
N GLY A 76 10.55 12.62 3.07
CA GLY A 76 10.54 14.06 2.83
C GLY A 76 10.63 14.39 1.34
N GLU A 77 11.49 13.69 0.60
CA GLU A 77 11.66 13.83 -0.84
C GLU A 77 10.40 13.37 -1.60
N GLY A 78 9.84 12.21 -1.25
CA GLY A 78 8.60 11.71 -1.86
C GLY A 78 7.40 12.61 -1.59
N TYR A 79 7.29 13.16 -0.38
CA TYR A 79 6.29 14.16 -0.04
C TYR A 79 6.46 15.44 -0.87
N ALA A 80 7.70 15.95 -0.99
CA ALA A 80 8.01 17.14 -1.76
C ALA A 80 7.68 16.95 -3.26
N ASN A 81 7.94 15.77 -3.81
CA ASN A 81 7.56 15.43 -5.19
C ASN A 81 6.04 15.53 -5.40
N LEU A 82 5.24 14.96 -4.50
CA LEU A 82 3.78 15.06 -4.56
C LEU A 82 3.29 16.51 -4.42
N ALA A 83 3.86 17.26 -3.48
CA ALA A 83 3.52 18.67 -3.30
C ALA A 83 3.88 19.50 -4.55
N GLY A 84 5.05 19.26 -5.14
CA GLY A 84 5.50 19.87 -6.40
C GLY A 84 4.63 19.52 -7.60
N ALA A 85 4.01 18.33 -7.61
CA ALA A 85 3.00 17.94 -8.59
C ALA A 85 1.63 18.58 -8.36
N GLY A 86 1.48 19.47 -7.37
CA GLY A 86 0.22 20.17 -7.06
C GLY A 86 -0.74 19.39 -6.16
N CYS A 87 -0.27 18.32 -5.50
CA CYS A 87 -1.08 17.60 -4.51
C CYS A 87 -1.19 18.42 -3.23
N THR A 88 -2.43 18.61 -2.76
CA THR A 88 -2.75 19.33 -1.52
C THR A 88 -3.27 18.40 -0.43
N GLU A 89 -3.71 17.21 -0.81
CA GLU A 89 -4.14 16.14 0.08
C GLU A 89 -3.28 14.91 -0.20
N ILE A 90 -2.45 14.49 0.75
CA ILE A 90 -1.53 13.37 0.59
C ILE A 90 -2.01 12.20 1.45
N VAL A 91 -2.45 11.13 0.79
CA VAL A 91 -2.71 9.86 1.47
C VAL A 91 -1.39 9.12 1.59
N VAL A 92 -1.09 8.66 2.79
CA VAL A 92 0.14 7.93 3.09
C VAL A 92 -0.22 6.49 3.38
N TYR A 93 0.36 5.57 2.62
CA TYR A 93 0.15 4.14 2.76
C TYR A 93 1.44 3.45 3.24
N PRO A 94 1.47 2.96 4.49
CA PRO A 94 2.60 2.19 4.98
C PRO A 94 2.52 0.76 4.44
N PHE A 95 3.32 0.44 3.42
CA PHE A 95 3.35 -0.89 2.79
C PHE A 95 4.12 -1.89 3.65
N PHE A 96 3.49 -2.24 4.79
CA PHE A 96 3.95 -3.23 5.76
C PHE A 96 2.84 -4.24 6.01
N LEU A 97 3.21 -5.49 6.31
CA LEU A 97 2.23 -6.49 6.69
C LEU A 97 1.63 -6.19 8.07
N PHE A 98 2.47 -5.79 9.03
CA PHE A 98 2.03 -5.37 10.36
C PHE A 98 2.74 -4.07 10.76
N GLY A 99 2.05 -3.23 11.52
CA GLY A 99 2.65 -2.01 12.06
C GLY A 99 3.57 -2.32 13.22
N GLY A 100 4.88 -2.09 13.06
CA GLY A 100 5.85 -2.11 14.16
C GLY A 100 5.79 -0.83 15.01
N ASN A 101 6.24 -0.91 16.26
CA ASN A 101 6.27 0.25 17.17
C ASN A 101 7.10 1.42 16.64
N HIS A 102 8.24 1.13 15.98
CA HIS A 102 9.10 2.16 15.38
C HIS A 102 8.37 2.93 14.27
N THR A 103 7.74 2.21 13.33
CA THR A 103 6.96 2.81 12.25
C THR A 103 5.82 3.70 12.77
N ARG A 104 5.14 3.31 13.84
CA ARG A 104 4.01 4.09 14.40
C ARG A 104 4.41 5.46 14.96
N ARG A 105 5.68 5.65 15.34
CA ARG A 105 6.19 6.91 15.88
C ARG A 105 6.99 7.69 14.85
N ASP A 106 7.92 7.01 14.19
CA ASP A 106 8.92 7.66 13.35
C ASP A 106 8.29 8.14 12.02
N LEU A 107 7.26 7.43 11.53
CA LEU A 107 6.57 7.80 10.29
C LEU A 107 5.74 9.10 10.43
N PRO A 108 4.84 9.27 11.43
CA PRO A 108 4.17 10.54 11.63
C PRO A 108 5.13 11.72 11.81
N ALA A 109 6.24 11.54 12.53
CA ALA A 109 7.21 12.60 12.76
C ALA A 109 7.84 13.10 11.45
N ALA A 110 8.28 12.18 10.57
CA ALA A 110 8.83 12.53 9.26
C ALA A 110 7.79 13.20 8.35
N LEU A 111 6.53 12.78 8.41
CA LEU A 111 5.43 13.38 7.65
C LEU A 111 5.10 14.79 8.13
N ASP A 112 5.12 15.02 9.45
CA ASP A 112 4.90 16.35 10.02
C ASP A 112 6.01 17.32 9.65
N GLU A 113 7.27 16.89 9.71
CA GLU A 113 8.41 17.70 9.25
C GLU A 113 8.28 18.06 7.75
N ALA A 114 7.87 17.09 6.91
CA ALA A 114 7.62 17.34 5.49
C ALA A 114 6.45 18.33 5.28
N ARG A 115 5.37 18.20 6.06
CA ARG A 115 4.21 19.10 6.02
C ARG A 115 4.58 20.53 6.43
N GLU A 116 5.46 20.71 7.42
CA GLU A 116 5.94 22.05 7.81
C GLU A 116 6.65 22.77 6.67
N ARG A 117 7.38 22.04 5.82
CA ARG A 117 8.02 22.57 4.62
C ARG A 117 7.03 22.85 3.47
N HIS A 118 5.84 22.25 3.52
CA HIS A 118 4.79 22.38 2.49
C HIS A 118 3.42 22.72 3.13
N PRO A 119 3.25 23.92 3.72
CA PRO A 119 2.13 24.27 4.59
C PRO A 119 0.75 24.30 3.90
N THR A 120 0.71 24.30 2.58
CA THR A 120 -0.52 24.22 1.77
C THR A 120 -1.05 22.79 1.62
N THR A 121 -0.35 21.81 2.19
CA THR A 121 -0.69 20.39 2.11
C THR A 121 -1.19 19.85 3.45
N ARG A 122 -1.97 18.78 3.38
CA ARG A 122 -2.33 17.93 4.54
C ARG A 122 -2.07 16.47 4.22
N TRP A 123 -1.78 15.68 5.25
CA TRP A 123 -1.60 14.24 5.11
C TRP A 123 -2.60 13.45 5.95
N ILE A 124 -2.91 12.24 5.49
CA ILE A 124 -3.66 11.22 6.24
C ILE A 124 -2.93 9.88 6.10
N LEU A 125 -2.71 9.21 7.22
CA LEU A 125 -2.07 7.90 7.26
C LEU A 125 -3.15 6.81 7.27
N SER A 126 -3.08 5.85 6.34
CA SER A 126 -3.97 4.69 6.36
C SER A 126 -3.43 3.58 7.26
N GLU A 127 -4.26 2.56 7.48
CA GLU A 127 -3.79 1.32 8.10
C GLU A 127 -2.84 0.55 7.16
N PRO A 128 -1.86 -0.19 7.71
CA PRO A 128 -1.09 -1.18 6.96
C PRO A 128 -1.99 -2.36 6.54
N LEU A 129 -1.46 -3.29 5.75
CA LEU A 129 -2.25 -4.45 5.25
C LEU A 129 -2.92 -5.25 6.37
N GLY A 130 -2.18 -5.54 7.44
CA GLY A 130 -2.67 -6.32 8.57
C GLY A 130 -3.29 -7.65 8.13
N LEU A 131 -4.32 -8.06 8.87
CA LEU A 131 -5.18 -9.21 8.54
C LEU A 131 -6.45 -8.75 7.82
N HIS A 132 -6.32 -7.83 6.85
CA HIS A 132 -7.43 -7.49 5.97
C HIS A 132 -7.95 -8.77 5.27
N ALA A 133 -9.26 -8.87 5.02
CA ALA A 133 -9.86 -10.08 4.46
C ALA A 133 -9.15 -10.56 3.17
N CYS A 134 -8.85 -9.64 2.25
CA CYS A 134 -8.08 -9.97 1.05
C CYS A 134 -6.67 -10.53 1.30
N VAL A 135 -6.02 -10.12 2.39
CA VAL A 135 -4.69 -10.63 2.75
C VAL A 135 -4.82 -12.09 3.16
N VAL A 136 -5.86 -12.43 3.93
CA VAL A 136 -6.16 -13.82 4.29
C VAL A 136 -6.46 -14.63 3.03
N GLU A 137 -7.25 -14.12 2.10
CA GLU A 137 -7.55 -14.81 0.83
C GLU A 137 -6.31 -14.95 -0.05
N ALA A 138 -5.43 -13.95 -0.12
CA ALA A 138 -4.14 -14.06 -0.80
C ALA A 138 -3.25 -15.15 -0.15
N VAL A 139 -3.25 -15.25 1.18
CA VAL A 139 -2.55 -16.33 1.90
C VAL A 139 -3.16 -17.70 1.55
N ARG A 140 -4.50 -17.83 1.54
CA ARG A 140 -5.17 -19.08 1.13
C ARG A 140 -4.79 -19.49 -0.28
N ALA A 141 -4.81 -18.56 -1.24
CA ALA A 141 -4.42 -18.84 -2.62
C ALA A 141 -2.99 -19.41 -2.72
N ARG A 142 -2.03 -18.83 -1.97
CA ARG A 142 -0.65 -19.35 -1.94
C ARG A 142 -0.54 -20.74 -1.32
N LEU A 143 -1.33 -21.03 -0.29
CA LEU A 143 -1.38 -22.36 0.31
C LEU A 143 -2.00 -23.38 -0.64
N ASP A 144 -3.08 -23.02 -1.33
CA ASP A 144 -3.73 -23.88 -2.31
C ASP A 144 -2.80 -24.22 -3.48
N ASP A 145 -2.02 -23.25 -3.97
CA ASP A 145 -0.99 -23.48 -4.99
C ASP A 145 0.03 -24.52 -4.50
N THR A 146 0.52 -24.37 -3.27
CA THR A 146 1.48 -25.31 -2.66
C THR A 146 0.87 -26.71 -2.49
N LEU A 147 -0.40 -26.80 -2.07
CA LEU A 147 -1.10 -28.08 -1.90
C LEU A 147 -1.31 -28.80 -3.23
N ARG A 148 -1.56 -28.07 -4.33
CA ARG A 148 -1.65 -28.65 -5.68
C ARG A 148 -0.32 -29.27 -6.11
N GLU A 149 0.80 -28.57 -5.87
CA GLU A 149 2.13 -29.10 -6.16
C GLU A 149 2.42 -30.42 -5.42
N LEU A 150 2.02 -30.51 -4.15
CA LEU A 150 2.16 -31.75 -3.36
C LEU A 150 1.33 -32.91 -3.95
N VAL A 151 0.09 -32.63 -4.36
CA VAL A 151 -0.78 -33.63 -4.98
C VAL A 151 -0.23 -34.09 -6.32
N ASP A 152 0.31 -33.18 -7.13
CA ASP A 152 0.85 -33.51 -8.46
C ASP A 152 2.17 -34.27 -8.37
N ALA A 153 3.03 -33.95 -7.39
CA ALA A 153 4.22 -34.73 -7.07
C ALA A 153 3.88 -36.15 -6.61
N ALA A 154 2.82 -36.33 -5.81
CA ALA A 154 2.36 -37.65 -5.38
C ALA A 154 1.82 -38.52 -6.52
N LYS A 155 1.28 -37.91 -7.60
CA LYS A 155 0.82 -38.61 -8.80
C LYS A 155 1.96 -39.02 -9.74
N HIS A 156 3.10 -38.34 -9.67
CA HIS A 156 4.27 -38.59 -10.52
C HIS A 156 5.52 -38.83 -9.66
N PRO A 157 5.59 -39.93 -8.89
CA PRO A 157 6.78 -40.23 -8.11
C PRO A 157 7.96 -40.37 -9.07
N THR A 158 8.95 -39.49 -8.94
CA THR A 158 10.23 -39.63 -9.65
C THR A 158 10.85 -40.97 -9.25
N SER A 159 11.04 -41.83 -10.27
CA SER A 159 11.56 -43.18 -10.16
C SER A 159 13.02 -43.25 -9.71
#